data_AF-A0A4Y8JRI3-F1
#
_entry.id   AF-A0A4Y8JRI3-F1
#
_cell.length_a   1.000
_cell.length_b   1.000
_cell.length_c   1.000
_cell.angle_alpha   90.00
_cell.angle_beta   90.00
_cell.angle_gamma   90.00
#
_symmetry.space_group_name_H-M   'P 1'
#
loop_
_entity.id
_entity.type
_entity.pdbx_description
1 polymer ?
#
loop_
_entity_poly.entity_id
_entity_poly.type
_entity_poly.pdbx_seq_one_letter_code
_entity_poly.pdbx_strand_id
1 'polypeptide(L)'
;MSDQIKVIEDRVYVSVDETRIEVVSVGSPGINGVGVPAGGTTGQVLTKTASGDFYTAWANTAASVNGKVGTVLLNQDEIPDGTTAKQYSQVEKTKLATISSGATQNASDNALRDRTTHTGVQPIATVTGLQTALDAKSSNAALTAHTSNVSNPHAVTKAQVGLDNVDNTSDLAKPVSSATQTALDTKQPTGDYATNTALTSGLSGKANTAHTHAQADVTNLTTDLALKAPLASPTFTGTPTGITKAHVGLPLADNTADTAKPVSTAQQTALDGKRDILSTPTRLYATDGAGAQIAYQYAYSATPNSVPSRNVSGLFQVGTPTVSAEVANKGYVDTADALKLNITDNRVIRQGTGFPNGVVTANVGSIYIDTAFTNGASSWIKKSGTGNTGFEILEGDTKWREISTLAPVGNITSGSLQIRRIGSRIFIQASNLYIPSTSNTPLIADIGVSLGSSFRPIENNSAIISASVASGVTKMLSIAPLSTTNGITHSGEISTRYWAASYDTAQPWPSTLPGTAA
;
A
#
# COMPACT_ATOMS: atom_id res chain seq x y z
N MET A 1 113.94 97.87 -81.06
CA MET A 1 114.18 96.41 -80.94
C MET A 1 113.08 95.89 -80.03
N SER A 2 111.85 95.63 -80.52
CA SER A 2 111.47 94.75 -81.66
C SER A 2 111.67 93.28 -81.25
N ASP A 3 110.75 92.35 -81.52
CA ASP A 3 109.78 92.30 -82.64
C ASP A 3 108.29 92.19 -82.24
N GLN A 4 107.38 92.24 -83.22
CA GLN A 4 105.92 92.10 -83.02
C GLN A 4 105.33 90.80 -83.59
N ILE A 5 104.34 90.26 -82.87
CA ILE A 5 103.43 89.17 -83.27
C ILE A 5 102.01 89.75 -83.38
N LYS A 6 101.23 89.40 -84.41
CA LYS A 6 99.88 89.94 -84.61
C LYS A 6 98.87 88.89 -85.10
N VAL A 7 98.09 88.36 -84.16
CA VAL A 7 96.89 87.55 -84.45
C VAL A 7 95.78 88.46 -84.99
N ILE A 8 95.23 88.12 -86.15
CA ILE A 8 93.95 88.59 -86.71
C ILE A 8 93.37 87.36 -87.42
N GLU A 9 92.06 87.11 -87.37
CA GLU A 9 91.42 85.95 -88.04
C GLU A 9 92.06 84.57 -87.72
N ASP A 10 91.95 84.12 -86.47
CA ASP A 10 92.19 82.70 -86.07
C ASP A 10 93.52 82.05 -86.54
N ARG A 11 94.54 82.89 -86.77
CA ARG A 11 95.75 82.73 -87.61
C ARG A 11 96.67 83.94 -87.30
N VAL A 12 97.96 83.91 -87.67
CA VAL A 12 98.94 84.82 -87.05
C VAL A 12 99.96 85.37 -88.05
N TYR A 13 99.75 86.62 -88.41
CA TYR A 13 100.78 87.44 -89.04
C TYR A 13 101.90 87.71 -88.02
N VAL A 14 103.16 87.42 -88.37
CA VAL A 14 104.34 87.70 -87.51
C VAL A 14 105.33 88.55 -88.29
N SER A 15 105.92 89.54 -87.62
CA SER A 15 106.79 90.56 -88.21
C SER A 15 108.22 90.50 -87.65
N VAL A 16 109.14 91.19 -88.33
CA VAL A 16 110.46 91.61 -87.82
C VAL A 16 110.80 92.98 -88.44
N ASP A 17 110.71 93.01 -89.78
CA ASP A 17 111.03 94.09 -90.70
C ASP A 17 110.00 94.02 -91.87
N GLU A 18 109.98 94.97 -92.81
CA GLU A 18 108.79 95.36 -93.63
C GLU A 18 108.16 94.33 -94.62
N THR A 19 108.29 92.99 -94.49
CA THR A 19 108.02 92.05 -95.64
C THR A 19 107.11 90.77 -95.53
N ARG A 20 106.64 90.18 -94.39
CA ARG A 20 105.63 89.05 -94.34
C ARG A 20 104.94 88.84 -92.94
N ILE A 21 104.17 87.81 -92.50
CA ILE A 21 103.70 86.40 -92.82
C ILE A 21 102.14 86.27 -92.52
N GLU A 22 101.37 85.16 -92.71
CA GLU A 22 99.84 85.13 -92.81
C GLU A 22 98.93 84.18 -91.88
N VAL A 23 97.70 83.76 -92.31
CA VAL A 23 96.46 83.33 -91.55
C VAL A 23 95.69 82.04 -92.05
N VAL A 24 94.80 81.36 -91.24
CA VAL A 24 93.84 80.23 -91.61
C VAL A 24 92.61 80.06 -90.63
N SER A 25 91.46 79.40 -90.99
CA SER A 25 90.22 79.16 -90.16
C SER A 25 89.28 77.94 -90.55
N VAL A 26 88.18 77.58 -89.80
CA VAL A 26 87.06 76.56 -90.04
C VAL A 26 85.83 76.75 -89.06
N GLY A 27 84.64 76.05 -89.00
CA GLY A 27 83.94 74.87 -89.61
C GLY A 27 82.48 74.58 -89.03
N SER A 28 81.76 73.46 -89.35
CA SER A 28 80.32 73.13 -88.96
C SER A 28 80.01 71.64 -88.56
N PRO A 29 78.88 71.28 -87.86
CA PRO A 29 78.61 69.93 -87.29
C PRO A 29 77.65 68.99 -88.09
N GLY A 30 77.61 67.68 -87.77
CA GLY A 30 76.89 66.65 -88.54
C GLY A 30 76.36 65.40 -87.77
N ILE A 31 76.40 64.23 -88.44
CA ILE A 31 75.81 62.92 -88.08
C ILE A 31 75.75 62.52 -86.59
N ASN A 32 74.69 61.80 -86.21
CA ASN A 32 74.48 61.24 -84.86
C ASN A 32 75.74 60.51 -84.36
N GLY A 33 76.22 60.93 -83.19
CA GLY A 33 77.52 60.55 -82.66
C GLY A 33 77.66 59.05 -82.41
N VAL A 34 78.87 58.55 -82.67
CA VAL A 34 79.32 57.23 -82.22
C VAL A 34 79.06 57.11 -80.71
N GLY A 35 78.47 56.01 -80.26
CA GLY A 35 78.29 55.72 -78.84
C GLY A 35 76.92 56.01 -78.20
N VAL A 36 75.89 56.28 -79.00
CA VAL A 36 74.48 56.28 -78.56
C VAL A 36 73.77 55.02 -79.09
N PRO A 37 73.51 54.00 -78.25
CA PRO A 37 72.78 52.80 -78.64
C PRO A 37 71.32 53.09 -79.01
N ALA A 38 70.79 52.37 -80.00
CA ALA A 38 69.37 52.41 -80.33
C ALA A 38 68.49 51.73 -79.26
N GLY A 39 67.19 52.08 -79.23
CA GLY A 39 66.17 51.36 -78.46
C GLY A 39 65.93 51.82 -77.01
N GLY A 40 66.49 52.95 -76.58
CA GLY A 40 66.24 53.51 -75.25
C GLY A 40 64.79 53.92 -75.03
N THR A 41 64.26 53.66 -73.82
CA THR A 41 62.89 54.04 -73.43
C THR A 41 62.88 55.20 -72.42
N THR A 42 61.77 55.95 -72.38
CA THR A 42 61.62 57.13 -71.52
C THR A 42 61.86 56.79 -70.04
N GLY A 43 62.74 57.56 -69.38
CA GLY A 43 63.13 57.34 -67.98
C GLY A 43 64.41 56.52 -67.80
N GLN A 44 64.97 55.97 -68.88
CA GLN A 44 66.30 55.38 -68.91
C GLN A 44 67.38 56.44 -69.19
N VAL A 45 68.58 56.20 -68.70
CA VAL A 45 69.78 57.02 -68.94
C VAL A 45 70.87 56.18 -69.61
N LEU A 46 71.73 56.83 -70.40
CA LEU A 46 72.94 56.20 -70.90
C LEU A 46 73.94 56.04 -69.75
N THR A 47 74.27 54.79 -69.44
CA THR A 47 75.34 54.43 -68.50
C THR A 47 76.53 53.90 -69.28
N LYS A 48 77.76 54.27 -68.88
CA LYS A 48 78.98 53.77 -69.52
C LYS A 48 79.25 52.34 -69.03
N THR A 49 79.23 51.37 -69.95
CA THR A 49 79.28 49.93 -69.65
C THR A 49 80.68 49.32 -69.67
N ALA A 50 81.62 49.99 -70.35
CA ALA A 50 83.04 49.66 -70.32
C ALA A 50 83.88 50.95 -70.33
N SER A 51 85.16 50.85 -69.96
CA SER A 51 86.06 52.02 -69.90
C SER A 51 86.34 52.67 -71.25
N GLY A 52 86.32 51.90 -72.34
CA GLY A 52 86.54 52.39 -73.71
C GLY A 52 85.49 53.41 -74.16
N ASP A 53 85.85 54.24 -75.14
CA ASP A 53 84.93 55.24 -75.67
C ASP A 53 83.73 54.62 -76.37
N PHE A 54 82.60 55.32 -76.33
CA PHE A 54 81.36 54.94 -77.00
C PHE A 54 80.66 53.66 -76.48
N TYR A 55 81.25 52.94 -75.53
CA TYR A 55 80.60 51.83 -74.80
C TYR A 55 79.60 52.33 -73.76
N THR A 56 78.35 52.56 -74.17
CA THR A 56 77.24 52.86 -73.27
C THR A 56 76.07 51.88 -73.46
N ALA A 57 75.16 51.83 -72.49
CA ALA A 57 73.87 51.15 -72.60
C ALA A 57 72.79 51.88 -71.79
N TRP A 58 71.53 51.69 -72.18
CA TRP A 58 70.37 52.21 -71.46
C TRP A 58 70.14 51.45 -70.16
N ALA A 59 70.14 52.17 -69.04
CA ALA A 59 69.85 51.64 -67.71
C ALA A 59 68.75 52.47 -67.03
N ASN A 60 68.01 51.84 -66.12
CA ASN A 60 66.94 52.49 -65.37
C ASN A 60 67.54 53.40 -64.29
N THR A 61 66.99 54.61 -64.13
CA THR A 61 67.42 55.57 -63.12
C THR A 61 67.16 55.04 -61.70
N ALA A 62 68.02 55.37 -60.73
CA ALA A 62 67.93 54.85 -59.35
C ALA A 62 66.59 55.19 -58.67
N ALA A 63 65.98 54.20 -58.03
CA ALA A 63 64.58 54.28 -57.58
C ALA A 63 64.34 55.18 -56.35
N SER A 64 65.36 55.50 -55.56
CA SER A 64 65.27 56.43 -54.41
C SER A 64 66.65 56.97 -54.02
N VAL A 65 66.69 58.06 -53.27
CA VAL A 65 67.90 58.56 -52.58
C VAL A 65 67.57 58.72 -51.10
N ASN A 66 68.33 58.03 -50.24
CA ASN A 66 68.12 57.97 -48.78
C ASN A 66 66.64 57.72 -48.38
N GLY A 67 65.98 56.77 -49.05
CA GLY A 67 64.58 56.39 -48.82
C GLY A 67 63.52 57.36 -49.38
N LYS A 68 63.90 58.53 -49.89
CA LYS A 68 63.00 59.51 -50.50
C LYS A 68 62.88 59.28 -52.01
N VAL A 69 61.69 59.51 -52.57
CA VAL A 69 61.37 59.36 -54.01
C VAL A 69 60.87 60.67 -54.62
N GLY A 70 61.09 60.88 -55.92
CA GLY A 70 60.78 62.13 -56.61
C GLY A 70 61.89 63.19 -56.47
N THR A 71 61.54 64.47 -56.46
CA THR A 71 62.50 65.58 -56.30
C THR A 71 62.98 65.66 -54.85
N VAL A 72 64.10 65.01 -54.54
CA VAL A 72 64.68 64.98 -53.20
C VAL A 72 65.55 66.20 -52.94
N LEU A 73 65.09 67.11 -52.08
CA LEU A 73 65.97 68.05 -51.37
C LEU A 73 66.50 67.38 -50.09
N LEU A 74 67.79 67.60 -49.84
CA LEU A 74 68.47 67.25 -48.58
C LEU A 74 68.94 68.56 -47.93
N ASN A 75 68.72 68.71 -46.63
CA ASN A 75 69.28 69.83 -45.87
C ASN A 75 70.69 69.50 -45.33
N GLN A 76 71.37 70.49 -44.73
CA GLN A 76 72.77 70.34 -44.31
C GLN A 76 72.96 69.39 -43.10
N ASP A 77 71.92 69.15 -42.29
CA ASP A 77 71.94 68.16 -41.21
C ASP A 77 71.64 66.73 -41.70
N GLU A 78 70.99 66.59 -42.87
CA GLU A 78 70.69 65.29 -43.51
C GLU A 78 71.89 64.69 -44.27
N ILE A 79 73.05 65.36 -44.29
CA ILE A 79 74.27 64.91 -44.96
C ILE A 79 75.36 64.62 -43.90
N PRO A 80 75.68 63.34 -43.63
CA PRO A 80 76.82 62.99 -42.79
C PRO A 80 78.15 63.42 -43.44
N ASP A 81 78.73 64.51 -42.93
CA ASP A 81 79.93 65.21 -43.43
C ASP A 81 81.15 64.29 -43.69
N GLY A 82 81.37 63.31 -42.81
CA GLY A 82 82.45 62.33 -42.96
C GLY A 82 83.85 62.82 -42.56
N THR A 83 84.03 64.09 -42.17
CA THR A 83 85.32 64.65 -41.74
C THR A 83 85.32 65.13 -40.29
N THR A 84 86.50 65.48 -39.77
CA THR A 84 86.70 66.01 -38.41
C THR A 84 86.48 67.53 -38.30
N ALA A 85 86.16 68.23 -39.39
CA ALA A 85 86.09 69.70 -39.45
C ALA A 85 84.66 70.20 -39.74
N LYS A 86 83.79 70.16 -38.73
CA LYS A 86 82.38 70.62 -38.85
C LYS A 86 82.26 72.03 -39.42
N GLN A 87 81.34 72.22 -40.36
CA GLN A 87 81.04 73.54 -40.92
C GLN A 87 80.19 74.40 -39.98
N TYR A 88 80.84 75.32 -39.27
CA TYR A 88 80.18 76.32 -38.40
C TYR A 88 79.34 77.34 -39.17
N SER A 89 78.35 77.93 -38.49
CA SER A 89 77.52 79.03 -38.99
C SER A 89 78.31 80.34 -39.16
N GLN A 90 77.74 81.29 -39.90
CA GLN A 90 78.35 82.61 -40.13
C GLN A 90 78.55 83.41 -38.83
N VAL A 91 77.68 83.22 -37.82
CA VAL A 91 77.77 83.92 -36.53
C VAL A 91 78.92 83.36 -35.69
N GLU A 92 79.11 82.04 -35.68
CA GLU A 92 80.23 81.39 -35.00
C GLU A 92 81.56 81.74 -35.66
N LYS A 93 81.63 81.70 -37.01
CA LYS A 93 82.80 82.14 -37.78
C LYS A 93 83.23 83.57 -37.41
N THR A 94 82.28 84.51 -37.30
CA THR A 94 82.57 85.88 -36.86
C THR A 94 83.05 85.97 -35.41
N LYS A 95 82.49 85.17 -34.48
CA LYS A 95 82.94 85.14 -33.07
C LYS A 95 84.34 84.53 -32.89
N LEU A 96 84.72 83.55 -33.71
CA LEU A 96 86.05 82.94 -33.66
C LEU A 96 87.12 83.81 -34.36
N ALA A 97 86.74 84.62 -35.36
CA ALA A 97 87.66 85.46 -36.13
C ALA A 97 88.39 86.56 -35.33
N THR A 98 87.93 86.91 -34.13
CA THR A 98 88.60 87.87 -33.23
C THR A 98 89.62 87.22 -32.28
N ILE A 99 89.71 85.88 -32.26
CA ILE A 99 90.63 85.14 -31.39
C ILE A 99 91.90 84.84 -32.18
N SER A 100 93.05 85.38 -31.72
CA SER A 100 94.34 85.14 -32.37
C SER A 100 94.70 83.66 -32.42
N SER A 101 95.23 83.22 -33.57
CA SER A 101 95.77 81.86 -33.72
C SER A 101 96.86 81.59 -32.67
N GLY A 102 96.74 80.47 -31.96
CA GLY A 102 97.64 80.11 -30.86
C GLY A 102 97.36 80.81 -29.52
N ALA A 103 96.27 81.57 -29.38
CA ALA A 103 95.83 82.06 -28.07
C ALA A 103 95.66 80.90 -27.08
N THR A 104 96.30 80.98 -25.92
CA THR A 104 96.18 79.97 -24.87
C THR A 104 94.72 79.83 -24.45
N GLN A 105 94.22 78.59 -24.50
CA GLN A 105 92.88 78.23 -24.05
C GLN A 105 92.63 78.76 -22.63
N ASN A 106 91.42 79.26 -22.35
CA ASN A 106 91.05 79.70 -21.01
C ASN A 106 91.39 78.60 -20.00
N ALA A 107 92.23 78.93 -19.02
CA ALA A 107 92.54 78.01 -17.94
C ALA A 107 91.25 77.66 -17.18
N SER A 108 91.15 76.43 -16.66
CA SER A 108 90.01 76.02 -15.84
C SER A 108 89.87 76.91 -14.60
N ASP A 109 88.68 76.98 -14.03
CA ASP A 109 88.36 77.83 -12.85
C ASP A 109 89.35 77.62 -11.69
N ASN A 110 89.87 76.40 -11.54
CA ASN A 110 90.86 76.01 -10.53
C ASN A 110 92.29 76.55 -10.79
N ALA A 111 92.49 77.31 -11.87
CA ALA A 111 93.70 78.03 -12.24
C ALA A 111 93.48 79.54 -12.40
N LEU A 112 92.30 80.05 -11.99
CA LEU A 112 92.12 81.49 -11.73
C LEU A 112 93.16 81.93 -10.68
N ARG A 113 93.96 82.93 -11.04
CA ARG A 113 95.30 83.15 -10.46
C ARG A 113 95.31 83.22 -8.92
N ASP A 114 96.05 82.29 -8.31
CA ASP A 114 96.35 82.35 -6.89
C ASP A 114 97.13 83.65 -6.54
N ARG A 115 96.72 84.29 -5.44
CA ARG A 115 97.30 85.51 -4.90
C ARG A 115 98.75 85.32 -4.43
N THR A 116 99.20 84.09 -4.19
CA THR A 116 100.63 83.78 -3.99
C THR A 116 101.52 84.25 -5.15
N THR A 117 100.96 84.39 -6.37
CA THR A 117 101.67 84.90 -7.55
C THR A 117 101.57 86.42 -7.76
N HIS A 118 100.97 87.17 -6.82
CA HIS A 118 100.76 88.61 -6.94
C HIS A 118 101.79 89.40 -6.12
N THR A 119 102.91 89.74 -6.77
CA THR A 119 104.07 90.42 -6.14
C THR A 119 103.97 91.95 -6.07
N GLY A 120 102.88 92.54 -6.55
CA GLY A 120 102.66 94.00 -6.51
C GLY A 120 102.08 94.50 -5.19
N VAL A 121 102.57 95.64 -4.70
CA VAL A 121 102.00 96.33 -3.52
C VAL A 121 100.69 97.02 -3.89
N GLN A 122 99.61 96.72 -3.16
CA GLN A 122 98.30 97.35 -3.35
C GLN A 122 97.96 98.28 -2.17
N PRO A 123 97.81 99.60 -2.37
CA PRO A 123 97.40 100.52 -1.30
C PRO A 123 95.97 100.23 -0.83
N ILE A 124 95.73 100.25 0.49
CA ILE A 124 94.44 99.88 1.10
C ILE A 124 93.23 100.64 0.52
N ALA A 125 93.41 101.93 0.18
CA ALA A 125 92.36 102.75 -0.43
C ALA A 125 91.91 102.27 -1.83
N THR A 126 92.68 101.41 -2.51
CA THR A 126 92.30 100.79 -3.79
C THR A 126 91.49 99.50 -3.62
N VAL A 127 91.36 98.99 -2.40
CA VAL A 127 90.50 97.85 -2.07
C VAL A 127 89.23 98.38 -1.42
N THR A 128 88.20 98.62 -2.23
CA THR A 128 86.92 99.20 -1.81
C THR A 128 86.36 98.52 -0.56
N GLY A 129 86.19 99.30 0.52
CA GLY A 129 85.64 98.85 1.80
C GLY A 129 86.64 98.19 2.77
N LEU A 130 87.89 97.92 2.38
CA LEU A 130 88.87 97.26 3.27
C LEU A 130 89.21 98.12 4.49
N GLN A 131 89.36 99.44 4.33
CA GLN A 131 89.59 100.36 5.45
C GLN A 131 88.44 100.27 6.47
N THR A 132 87.19 100.43 6.01
CA THR A 132 85.98 100.31 6.84
C THR A 132 85.87 98.94 7.53
N ALA A 133 86.28 97.86 6.86
CA ALA A 133 86.27 96.51 7.44
C ALA A 133 87.35 96.28 8.52
N LEU A 134 88.42 97.06 8.52
CA LEU A 134 89.45 97.09 9.58
C LEU A 134 89.06 98.05 10.71
N ASP A 135 88.52 99.23 10.39
CA ASP A 135 88.03 100.20 11.38
C ASP A 135 86.86 99.63 12.21
N ALA A 136 86.09 98.71 11.63
CA ALA A 136 85.05 97.93 12.31
C ALA A 136 85.59 96.78 13.20
N LYS A 137 86.90 96.63 13.39
CA LYS A 137 87.48 95.69 14.35
C LYS A 137 87.73 96.35 15.70
N SER A 138 87.62 95.57 16.78
CA SER A 138 87.98 96.04 18.12
C SER A 138 89.46 96.42 18.17
N SER A 139 89.79 97.59 18.71
CA SER A 139 91.17 98.07 18.81
C SER A 139 91.95 97.27 19.86
N ASN A 140 93.28 97.22 19.74
CA ASN A 140 94.13 96.58 20.75
C ASN A 140 93.89 97.15 22.16
N ALA A 141 93.56 98.45 22.29
CA ALA A 141 93.21 99.06 23.58
C ALA A 141 91.91 98.50 24.17
N ALA A 142 90.85 98.37 23.35
CA ALA A 142 89.59 97.78 23.77
C ALA A 142 89.72 96.28 24.10
N LEU A 143 90.50 95.53 23.31
CA LEU A 143 90.81 94.13 23.59
C LEU A 143 91.62 93.98 24.89
N THR A 144 92.62 94.85 25.12
CA THR A 144 93.42 94.86 26.35
C THR A 144 92.52 95.10 27.56
N ALA A 145 91.67 96.14 27.51
CA ALA A 145 90.71 96.47 28.56
C ALA A 145 89.70 95.34 28.85
N HIS A 146 89.26 94.61 27.82
CA HIS A 146 88.46 93.40 28.01
C HIS A 146 89.25 92.30 28.72
N THR A 147 90.46 91.99 28.26
CA THR A 147 91.27 90.89 28.82
C THR A 147 91.79 91.15 30.24
N SER A 148 91.88 92.42 30.67
CA SER A 148 92.24 92.80 32.04
C SER A 148 91.04 92.97 32.98
N ASN A 149 89.80 92.94 32.48
CA ASN A 149 88.61 93.07 33.30
C ASN A 149 88.27 91.75 34.00
N VAL A 150 88.71 91.61 35.25
CA VAL A 150 88.41 90.47 36.14
C VAL A 150 87.07 90.58 36.90
N SER A 151 86.19 91.49 36.47
CA SER A 151 84.78 91.45 36.89
C SER A 151 84.04 90.36 36.14
N ASN A 152 82.86 89.94 36.63
CA ASN A 152 81.93 89.07 35.90
C ASN A 152 81.81 89.52 34.42
N PRO A 153 82.25 88.70 33.43
CA PRO A 153 82.38 87.23 33.48
C PRO A 153 83.72 86.61 33.95
N HIS A 154 84.84 87.33 34.00
CA HIS A 154 86.16 86.73 34.22
C HIS A 154 86.56 86.65 35.70
N ALA A 155 86.11 85.59 36.39
CA ALA A 155 86.27 85.29 37.83
C ALA A 155 85.07 85.67 38.72
N VAL A 156 83.89 85.14 38.37
CA VAL A 156 82.65 85.29 39.13
C VAL A 156 82.75 84.67 40.53
N THR A 157 82.53 85.45 41.58
CA THR A 157 82.46 84.97 42.97
C THR A 157 81.06 84.44 43.33
N LYS A 158 80.92 83.66 44.41
CA LYS A 158 79.60 83.23 44.90
C LYS A 158 78.67 84.41 45.18
N ALA A 159 79.19 85.50 45.74
CA ALA A 159 78.45 86.73 45.99
C ALA A 159 77.86 87.35 44.73
N GLN A 160 78.62 87.36 43.63
CA GLN A 160 78.18 87.92 42.35
C GLN A 160 77.05 87.12 41.68
N VAL A 161 76.70 85.93 42.20
CA VAL A 161 75.53 85.12 41.80
C VAL A 161 74.57 84.85 42.97
N GLY A 162 74.76 85.47 44.13
CA GLY A 162 73.88 85.31 45.31
C GLY A 162 73.96 83.95 46.03
N LEU A 163 75.05 83.21 45.86
CA LEU A 163 75.23 81.84 46.38
C LEU A 163 76.23 81.73 47.54
N ASP A 164 76.51 82.81 48.29
CA ASP A 164 77.53 82.82 49.34
C ASP A 164 77.32 81.75 50.42
N ASN A 165 76.06 81.54 50.83
CA ASN A 165 75.67 80.55 51.83
C ASN A 165 75.63 79.10 51.29
N VAL A 166 76.06 78.86 50.03
CA VAL A 166 76.04 77.52 49.41
C VAL A 166 77.42 76.86 49.53
N ASP A 167 77.52 75.87 50.39
CA ASP A 167 78.69 75.00 50.49
C ASP A 167 78.88 74.16 49.22
N ASN A 168 80.15 73.95 48.83
CA ASN A 168 80.50 73.12 47.67
C ASN A 168 80.65 71.64 48.09
N THR A 169 79.58 71.06 48.62
CA THR A 169 79.50 69.65 49.03
C THR A 169 78.81 68.81 47.96
N SER A 170 79.30 67.58 47.74
CA SER A 170 78.64 66.61 46.87
C SER A 170 77.32 66.15 47.50
N ASP A 171 76.34 65.73 46.71
CA ASP A 171 75.01 65.38 47.22
C ASP A 171 75.03 64.26 48.27
N LEU A 172 75.97 63.31 48.17
CA LEU A 172 76.19 62.25 49.15
C LEU A 172 76.75 62.77 50.49
N ALA A 173 77.42 63.92 50.50
CA ALA A 173 78.03 64.53 51.69
C ALA A 173 77.18 65.67 52.28
N LYS A 174 76.03 65.99 51.69
CA LYS A 174 75.08 66.98 52.25
C LYS A 174 74.38 66.38 53.47
N PRO A 175 74.40 67.04 54.64
CA PRO A 175 73.66 66.56 55.80
C PRO A 175 72.15 66.60 55.53
N VAL A 176 71.43 65.57 55.96
CA VAL A 176 69.95 65.60 55.97
C VAL A 176 69.46 66.69 56.93
N SER A 177 68.33 67.32 56.62
CA SER A 177 67.79 68.35 57.52
C SER A 177 67.35 67.73 58.85
N SER A 178 67.42 68.50 59.94
CA SER A 178 66.95 68.05 61.26
C SER A 178 65.48 67.62 61.23
N ALA A 179 64.62 68.32 60.47
CA ALA A 179 63.23 67.92 60.26
C ALA A 179 63.09 66.59 59.50
N THR A 180 63.96 66.32 58.52
CA THR A 180 64.01 65.04 57.81
C THR A 180 64.44 63.91 58.75
N GLN A 181 65.47 64.13 59.57
CA GLN A 181 65.92 63.14 60.55
C GLN A 181 64.82 62.84 61.57
N THR A 182 64.23 63.86 62.20
CA THR A 182 63.12 63.69 63.14
C THR A 182 61.94 62.92 62.52
N ALA A 183 61.63 63.16 61.23
CA ALA A 183 60.58 62.42 60.54
C ALA A 183 60.95 60.95 60.27
N LEU A 184 62.21 60.64 59.98
CA LEU A 184 62.73 59.28 59.81
C LEU A 184 62.77 58.51 61.14
N ASP A 185 63.13 59.18 62.24
CA ASP A 185 63.19 58.58 63.59
C ASP A 185 61.80 58.10 64.08
N THR A 186 60.71 58.61 63.52
CA THR A 186 59.34 58.11 63.77
C THR A 186 58.96 56.85 62.97
N LYS A 187 59.81 56.38 62.06
CA LYS A 187 59.55 55.20 61.22
C LYS A 187 60.16 53.96 61.84
N GLN A 188 59.36 52.90 61.94
CA GLN A 188 59.84 51.62 62.45
C GLN A 188 60.92 51.05 61.49
N PRO A 189 62.08 50.60 62.01
CA PRO A 189 63.10 49.94 61.19
C PRO A 189 62.61 48.67 60.50
N THR A 190 63.25 48.32 59.38
CA THR A 190 62.97 47.09 58.62
C THR A 190 63.71 45.89 59.23
N GLY A 191 63.17 45.36 60.33
CA GLY A 191 63.74 44.20 61.02
C GLY A 191 62.97 43.82 62.29
N ASP A 192 63.12 42.58 62.72
CA ASP A 192 62.52 41.90 63.89
C ASP A 192 61.38 42.62 64.66
N TYR A 193 60.14 42.19 64.38
CA TYR A 193 58.93 42.67 65.05
C TYR A 193 58.76 42.14 66.50
N ALA A 194 59.52 41.12 66.93
CA ALA A 194 59.29 40.41 68.20
C ALA A 194 59.66 41.23 69.45
N THR A 195 60.37 42.35 69.31
CA THR A 195 60.72 43.27 70.40
C THR A 195 59.62 44.27 70.75
N ASN A 196 58.53 44.34 69.96
CA ASN A 196 57.43 45.25 70.23
C ASN A 196 56.56 44.75 71.41
N THR A 197 56.61 45.47 72.54
CA THR A 197 55.87 45.19 73.78
C THR A 197 54.38 44.92 73.58
N ALA A 198 53.74 45.51 72.57
CA ALA A 198 52.33 45.28 72.24
C ALA A 198 52.09 43.87 71.68
N LEU A 199 52.99 43.34 70.84
CA LEU A 199 52.91 41.97 70.33
C LEU A 199 53.18 40.95 71.45
N THR A 200 54.19 41.19 72.27
CA THR A 200 54.50 40.33 73.43
C THR A 200 53.33 40.23 74.40
N SER A 201 52.63 41.35 74.65
CA SER A 201 51.43 41.37 75.48
C SER A 201 50.23 40.67 74.80
N GLY A 202 50.05 40.86 73.49
CA GLY A 202 48.92 40.29 72.74
C GLY A 202 48.99 38.77 72.52
N LEU A 203 50.19 38.18 72.52
CA LEU A 203 50.39 36.73 72.42
C LEU A 203 50.38 36.03 73.80
N SER A 204 50.56 36.77 74.89
CA SER A 204 50.48 36.24 76.25
C SER A 204 49.09 35.66 76.53
N GLY A 205 49.03 34.37 76.87
CA GLY A 205 47.77 33.65 77.10
C GLY A 205 47.10 33.03 75.86
N LYS A 206 47.75 33.03 74.67
CA LYS A 206 47.32 32.21 73.53
C LYS A 206 48.01 30.85 73.57
N ALA A 207 47.23 29.77 73.52
CA ALA A 207 47.76 28.41 73.46
C ALA A 207 48.49 28.14 72.13
N ASN A 208 49.52 27.30 72.16
CA ASN A 208 50.28 26.90 70.98
C ASN A 208 49.63 25.70 70.25
N THR A 209 50.37 25.13 69.30
CA THR A 209 49.88 24.31 68.16
C THR A 209 49.06 23.05 68.51
N ALA A 210 49.00 22.62 69.77
CA ALA A 210 48.14 21.53 70.21
C ALA A 210 47.37 21.90 71.48
N HIS A 211 46.04 21.96 71.37
CA HIS A 211 45.12 22.09 72.50
C HIS A 211 43.80 21.37 72.20
N THR A 212 43.00 21.13 73.23
CA THR A 212 41.68 20.47 73.13
C THR A 212 40.58 21.40 73.58
N HIS A 213 39.48 21.48 72.81
CA HIS A 213 38.23 22.04 73.28
C HIS A 213 37.39 20.94 73.94
N ALA A 214 36.74 21.24 75.06
CA ALA A 214 35.61 20.43 75.52
C ALA A 214 34.42 20.63 74.57
N GLN A 215 33.53 19.64 74.45
CA GLN A 215 32.34 19.80 73.58
C GLN A 215 31.42 20.95 74.02
N ALA A 216 31.49 21.36 75.30
CA ALA A 216 30.79 22.52 75.83
C ALA A 216 31.38 23.87 75.39
N ASP A 217 32.65 23.92 74.99
CA ASP A 217 33.31 25.15 74.52
C ASP A 217 32.89 25.51 73.07
N VAL A 218 32.32 24.53 72.35
CA VAL A 218 31.83 24.69 70.98
C VAL A 218 30.31 24.83 71.01
N THR A 219 29.83 26.07 70.96
CA THR A 219 28.40 26.42 70.97
C THR A 219 27.59 25.53 70.02
N ASN A 220 26.48 24.98 70.52
CA ASN A 220 25.56 24.04 69.86
C ASN A 220 26.09 22.61 69.57
N LEU A 221 27.39 22.30 69.68
CA LEU A 221 27.92 20.99 69.29
C LEU A 221 27.24 19.82 70.03
N THR A 222 27.00 19.95 71.34
CA THR A 222 26.27 18.96 72.14
C THR A 222 24.84 18.73 71.62
N THR A 223 24.16 19.80 71.20
CA THR A 223 22.79 19.76 70.66
C THR A 223 22.78 19.12 69.27
N ASP A 224 23.66 19.55 68.38
CA ASP A 224 23.76 19.05 67.00
C ASP A 224 24.16 17.57 66.93
N LEU A 225 24.94 17.10 67.91
CA LEU A 225 25.30 15.69 68.05
C LEU A 225 24.14 14.86 68.62
N ALA A 226 23.34 15.41 69.53
CA ALA A 226 22.12 14.77 70.05
C ALA A 226 21.00 14.61 68.99
N LEU A 227 21.09 15.35 67.87
CA LEU A 227 20.20 15.18 66.71
C LEU A 227 20.63 14.05 65.75
N LYS A 228 21.73 13.32 66.02
CA LYS A 228 22.18 12.19 65.21
C LYS A 228 21.62 10.87 65.74
N ALA A 229 21.14 10.01 64.84
CA ALA A 229 20.67 8.67 65.21
C ALA A 229 21.85 7.78 65.69
N PRO A 230 21.70 6.97 66.76
CA PRO A 230 22.75 6.05 67.21
C PRO A 230 23.14 5.01 66.16
N LEU A 231 24.43 4.69 66.05
CA LEU A 231 24.93 3.71 65.08
C LEU A 231 24.42 2.28 65.36
N ALA A 232 24.30 1.91 66.64
CA ALA A 232 23.70 0.66 67.08
C ALA A 232 22.24 0.88 67.45
N SER A 233 21.33 0.10 66.86
CA SER A 233 19.88 0.17 67.07
C SER A 233 19.28 1.60 67.00
N PRO A 234 19.42 2.31 65.86
CA PRO A 234 18.85 3.66 65.69
C PRO A 234 17.32 3.67 65.84
N THR A 235 16.83 4.32 66.88
CA THR A 235 15.41 4.69 67.02
C THR A 235 15.15 5.96 66.21
N PHE A 236 14.62 5.81 65.00
CA PHE A 236 14.17 6.94 64.19
C PHE A 236 12.83 7.48 64.70
N THR A 237 12.71 8.81 64.80
CA THR A 237 11.45 9.50 65.07
C THR A 237 10.86 10.05 63.77
N GLY A 238 9.55 9.87 63.56
CA GLY A 238 8.91 10.12 62.27
C GLY A 238 9.15 8.99 61.25
N THR A 239 8.75 9.22 59.99
CA THR A 239 8.84 8.20 58.92
C THR A 239 10.19 8.24 58.22
N PRO A 240 11.01 7.16 58.26
CA PRO A 240 12.28 7.11 57.55
C PRO A 240 12.08 7.15 56.02
N THR A 241 12.70 8.12 55.35
CA THR A 241 12.70 8.20 53.88
C THR A 241 13.78 7.29 53.29
N GLY A 242 13.64 6.92 52.01
CA GLY A 242 14.61 6.06 51.31
C GLY A 242 14.52 4.57 51.64
N ILE A 243 13.68 4.13 52.58
CA ILE A 243 13.36 2.71 52.75
C ILE A 243 12.49 2.24 51.57
N THR A 244 12.95 1.20 50.88
CA THR A 244 12.27 0.59 49.73
C THR A 244 11.76 -0.81 50.07
N LYS A 245 10.88 -1.36 49.22
CA LYS A 245 10.47 -2.77 49.27
C LYS A 245 11.66 -3.74 49.36
N ALA A 246 12.77 -3.43 48.69
CA ALA A 246 13.98 -4.25 48.71
C ALA A 246 14.73 -4.18 50.05
N HIS A 247 14.75 -3.01 50.70
CA HIS A 247 15.44 -2.81 52.00
C HIS A 247 14.79 -3.60 53.15
N VAL A 248 13.54 -4.05 52.98
CA VAL A 248 12.82 -4.93 53.94
C VAL A 248 12.64 -6.36 53.42
N GLY A 249 13.31 -6.75 52.32
CA GLY A 249 13.26 -8.11 51.78
C GLY A 249 11.95 -8.50 51.08
N LEU A 250 11.09 -7.53 50.74
CA LEU A 250 9.76 -7.74 50.15
C LEU A 250 9.62 -7.10 48.74
N PRO A 251 10.58 -7.27 47.79
CA PRO A 251 10.60 -6.53 46.53
C PRO A 251 9.34 -6.70 45.66
N LEU A 252 8.67 -7.86 45.77
CA LEU A 252 7.46 -8.20 45.02
C LEU A 252 6.14 -7.86 45.76
N ALA A 253 6.18 -7.36 47.00
CA ALA A 253 4.97 -7.04 47.75
C ALA A 253 4.41 -5.68 47.33
N ASP A 254 3.16 -5.62 46.86
CA ASP A 254 2.49 -4.36 46.54
C ASP A 254 1.68 -3.80 47.70
N ASN A 255 1.72 -2.47 47.86
CA ASN A 255 0.97 -1.73 48.88
C ASN A 255 -0.49 -1.51 48.44
N THR A 256 -1.18 -2.61 48.18
CA THR A 256 -2.56 -2.65 47.69
C THR A 256 -3.46 -3.17 48.80
N ALA A 257 -4.54 -2.45 49.12
CA ALA A 257 -5.53 -2.89 50.11
C ALA A 257 -6.15 -4.25 49.73
N ASP A 258 -6.49 -5.09 50.71
CA ASP A 258 -6.92 -6.47 50.46
C ASP A 258 -8.13 -6.59 49.51
N THR A 259 -9.05 -5.63 49.55
CA THR A 259 -10.22 -5.54 48.65
C THR A 259 -9.88 -5.19 47.20
N ALA A 260 -8.65 -4.72 46.94
CA ALA A 260 -8.16 -4.32 45.62
C ALA A 260 -6.98 -5.20 45.14
N LYS A 261 -6.56 -6.20 45.92
CA LYS A 261 -5.54 -7.18 45.47
C LYS A 261 -6.12 -8.00 44.32
N PRO A 262 -5.42 -8.10 43.17
CA PRO A 262 -5.90 -8.92 42.06
C PRO A 262 -5.89 -10.40 42.46
N VAL A 263 -6.94 -11.13 42.05
CA VAL A 263 -6.89 -12.60 42.04
C VAL A 263 -5.81 -13.06 41.05
N SER A 264 -5.03 -14.07 41.42
CA SER A 264 -4.02 -14.62 40.51
C SER A 264 -4.68 -15.27 39.29
N THR A 265 -4.00 -15.32 38.15
CA THR A 265 -4.51 -15.95 36.92
C THR A 265 -4.98 -17.38 37.16
N ALA A 266 -4.25 -18.15 37.97
CA ALA A 266 -4.62 -19.52 38.34
C ALA A 266 -5.91 -19.57 39.19
N GLN A 267 -6.14 -18.60 40.08
CA GLN A 267 -7.40 -18.48 40.82
C GLN A 267 -8.54 -18.07 39.89
N GLN A 268 -8.33 -17.12 38.97
CA GLN A 268 -9.35 -16.70 38.01
C GLN A 268 -9.78 -17.87 37.12
N THR A 269 -8.84 -18.60 36.49
CA THR A 269 -9.16 -19.80 35.69
C THR A 269 -9.89 -20.89 36.50
N ALA A 270 -9.56 -21.03 37.79
CA ALA A 270 -10.25 -21.95 38.70
C ALA A 270 -11.62 -21.44 39.22
N LEU A 271 -11.98 -20.18 38.94
CA LEU A 271 -13.30 -19.59 39.16
C LEU A 271 -14.12 -19.58 37.86
N ASP A 272 -13.51 -19.29 36.71
CA ASP A 272 -14.14 -19.33 35.38
C ASP A 272 -14.68 -20.73 35.05
N GLY A 273 -14.00 -21.78 35.51
CA GLY A 273 -14.44 -23.17 35.43
C GLY A 273 -15.56 -23.56 36.40
N LYS A 274 -16.07 -22.62 37.22
CA LYS A 274 -17.17 -22.85 38.17
C LYS A 274 -18.46 -22.21 37.69
N ARG A 275 -19.56 -22.71 38.25
CA ARG A 275 -20.92 -22.31 37.94
C ARG A 275 -21.58 -21.71 39.17
N ASP A 276 -22.35 -20.64 38.98
CA ASP A 276 -23.01 -19.94 40.07
C ASP A 276 -24.03 -20.83 40.79
N ILE A 277 -24.08 -20.73 42.13
CA ILE A 277 -25.04 -21.45 42.97
C ILE A 277 -26.33 -20.63 43.03
N LEU A 278 -27.42 -21.19 42.49
CA LEU A 278 -28.74 -20.58 42.56
C LEU A 278 -29.41 -20.92 43.90
N SER A 279 -29.93 -19.90 44.58
CA SER A 279 -30.57 -20.01 45.89
C SER A 279 -32.00 -20.58 45.86
N THR A 280 -32.56 -20.85 44.67
CA THR A 280 -33.92 -21.39 44.51
C THR A 280 -33.89 -22.85 44.04
N PRO A 281 -34.75 -23.72 44.61
CA PRO A 281 -34.80 -25.14 44.25
C PRO A 281 -35.29 -25.37 42.82
N THR A 282 -35.05 -26.59 42.30
CA THR A 282 -35.61 -27.10 41.04
C THR A 282 -35.29 -26.26 39.78
N ARG A 283 -34.01 -25.90 39.60
CA ARG A 283 -33.51 -25.28 38.35
C ARG A 283 -32.54 -26.19 37.61
N LEU A 284 -32.64 -26.21 36.28
CA LEU A 284 -31.63 -26.80 35.41
C LEU A 284 -30.61 -25.72 35.05
N TYR A 285 -29.34 -26.07 35.21
CA TYR A 285 -28.21 -25.25 34.84
C TYR A 285 -27.84 -25.45 33.37
N ALA A 286 -27.72 -24.36 32.62
CA ALA A 286 -27.34 -24.37 31.21
C ALA A 286 -26.36 -23.22 30.88
N THR A 287 -25.83 -23.23 29.67
CA THR A 287 -25.04 -22.15 29.10
C THR A 287 -25.59 -21.89 27.70
N ASP A 288 -25.75 -20.63 27.31
CA ASP A 288 -26.24 -20.29 25.98
C ASP A 288 -25.14 -20.32 24.91
N GLY A 289 -25.52 -20.06 23.65
CA GLY A 289 -24.59 -20.01 22.52
C GLY A 289 -23.58 -18.85 22.54
N ALA A 290 -23.69 -17.91 23.48
CA ALA A 290 -22.74 -16.83 23.73
C ALA A 290 -21.83 -17.11 24.95
N GLY A 291 -22.02 -18.24 25.64
CA GLY A 291 -21.26 -18.61 26.83
C GLY A 291 -21.84 -18.08 28.15
N ALA A 292 -22.99 -17.40 28.14
CA ALA A 292 -23.59 -16.86 29.36
C ALA A 292 -24.21 -17.98 30.22
N GLN A 293 -23.98 -17.93 31.53
CA GLN A 293 -24.60 -18.86 32.47
C GLN A 293 -26.09 -18.54 32.62
N ILE A 294 -26.94 -19.49 32.27
CA ILE A 294 -28.39 -19.37 32.34
C ILE A 294 -29.00 -20.55 33.11
N ALA A 295 -30.24 -20.41 33.56
CA ALA A 295 -30.93 -21.50 34.23
C ALA A 295 -32.44 -21.50 33.99
N TYR A 296 -32.97 -22.67 33.65
CA TYR A 296 -34.39 -22.90 33.38
C TYR A 296 -35.08 -23.53 34.60
N GLN A 297 -36.40 -23.36 34.72
CA GLN A 297 -37.16 -23.97 35.81
C GLN A 297 -37.58 -25.40 35.43
N TYR A 298 -37.32 -26.36 36.32
CA TYR A 298 -37.91 -27.70 36.21
C TYR A 298 -39.37 -27.59 36.66
N ALA A 299 -40.30 -27.84 35.75
CA ALA A 299 -41.53 -27.04 35.73
C ALA A 299 -42.74 -27.68 36.44
N TYR A 300 -43.57 -26.78 37.01
CA TYR A 300 -44.98 -27.01 37.35
C TYR A 300 -45.94 -26.19 36.46
N SER A 301 -45.43 -25.50 35.44
CA SER A 301 -46.21 -24.63 34.54
C SER A 301 -45.66 -24.65 33.10
N ALA A 302 -46.54 -24.46 32.12
CA ALA A 302 -46.20 -24.51 30.71
C ALA A 302 -45.58 -23.17 30.24
N THR A 303 -44.27 -23.18 30.01
CA THR A 303 -43.53 -22.06 29.38
C THR A 303 -42.67 -22.64 28.24
N PRO A 304 -42.24 -21.84 27.26
CA PRO A 304 -41.46 -22.34 26.11
C PRO A 304 -40.15 -23.06 26.47
N ASN A 305 -39.60 -22.82 27.67
CA ASN A 305 -38.35 -23.42 28.14
C ASN A 305 -38.56 -24.40 29.31
N SER A 306 -39.79 -24.87 29.54
CA SER A 306 -40.12 -25.83 30.59
C SER A 306 -39.70 -27.25 30.21
N VAL A 307 -38.85 -27.90 31.01
CA VAL A 307 -38.49 -29.31 30.82
C VAL A 307 -39.54 -30.23 31.47
N PRO A 308 -40.10 -31.22 30.74
CA PRO A 308 -41.08 -32.16 31.30
C PRO A 308 -40.54 -32.98 32.46
N SER A 309 -41.33 -33.10 33.52
CA SER A 309 -41.06 -33.96 34.67
C SER A 309 -41.81 -35.30 34.57
N ARG A 310 -41.28 -36.33 35.24
CA ARG A 310 -41.98 -37.59 35.46
C ARG A 310 -42.67 -37.55 36.82
N ASN A 311 -43.84 -38.17 36.94
CA ASN A 311 -44.52 -38.34 38.21
C ASN A 311 -43.81 -39.41 39.08
N VAL A 312 -44.33 -39.64 40.29
CA VAL A 312 -43.78 -40.62 41.25
C VAL A 312 -43.76 -42.07 40.73
N SER A 313 -44.55 -42.39 39.70
CA SER A 313 -44.56 -43.69 39.01
C SER A 313 -43.61 -43.75 37.80
N GLY A 314 -42.79 -42.72 37.57
CA GLY A 314 -41.88 -42.63 36.45
C GLY A 314 -42.53 -42.30 35.10
N LEU A 315 -43.81 -41.91 35.07
CA LEU A 315 -44.55 -41.60 33.85
C LEU A 315 -44.55 -40.10 33.54
N PHE A 316 -44.41 -39.72 32.28
CA PHE A 316 -44.72 -38.37 31.83
C PHE A 316 -46.25 -38.18 31.82
N GLN A 317 -46.72 -37.08 32.41
CA GLN A 317 -48.13 -36.70 32.37
C GLN A 317 -48.28 -35.51 31.41
N VAL A 318 -49.10 -35.69 30.37
CA VAL A 318 -49.47 -34.64 29.41
C VAL A 318 -51.00 -34.53 29.36
N GLY A 319 -51.50 -33.33 29.05
CA GLY A 319 -52.93 -33.06 29.00
C GLY A 319 -53.63 -33.69 27.78
N THR A 320 -54.88 -33.31 27.57
CA THR A 320 -55.57 -33.51 26.28
C THR A 320 -55.12 -32.42 25.32
N PRO A 321 -54.64 -32.73 24.10
CA PRO A 321 -54.29 -31.73 23.11
C PRO A 321 -55.45 -30.79 22.77
N THR A 322 -55.14 -29.51 22.73
CA THR A 322 -55.99 -28.41 22.28
C THR A 322 -55.62 -27.95 20.87
N VAL A 323 -54.35 -28.10 20.47
CA VAL A 323 -53.84 -27.81 19.12
C VAL A 323 -52.98 -28.95 18.56
N SER A 324 -52.84 -29.02 17.24
CA SER A 324 -52.15 -30.11 16.52
C SER A 324 -50.64 -30.20 16.77
N ALA A 325 -50.03 -29.20 17.42
CA ALA A 325 -48.62 -29.19 17.80
C ALA A 325 -48.33 -29.75 19.20
N GLU A 326 -49.37 -30.06 20.00
CA GLU A 326 -49.21 -30.58 21.35
C GLU A 326 -49.03 -32.10 21.39
N VAL A 327 -48.26 -32.59 22.38
CA VAL A 327 -47.99 -34.03 22.54
C VAL A 327 -49.25 -34.75 23.00
N ALA A 328 -49.77 -35.64 22.16
CA ALA A 328 -50.97 -36.42 22.47
C ALA A 328 -50.73 -37.51 23.54
N ASN A 329 -51.61 -37.56 24.53
CA ASN A 329 -51.72 -38.73 25.39
C ASN A 329 -52.33 -39.92 24.63
N LYS A 330 -52.04 -41.16 25.07
CA LYS A 330 -52.49 -42.38 24.36
C LYS A 330 -54.02 -42.45 24.21
N GLY A 331 -54.78 -42.07 25.25
CA GLY A 331 -56.25 -42.13 25.23
C GLY A 331 -56.86 -41.22 24.16
N TYR A 332 -56.27 -40.04 23.92
CA TYR A 332 -56.66 -39.15 22.82
C TYR A 332 -56.44 -39.82 21.46
N VAL A 333 -55.26 -40.43 21.24
CA VAL A 333 -54.94 -41.13 19.98
C VAL A 333 -55.87 -42.32 19.76
N ASP A 334 -56.04 -43.17 20.77
CA ASP A 334 -56.91 -44.35 20.72
C ASP A 334 -58.36 -43.97 20.36
N THR A 335 -58.88 -42.91 20.98
CA THR A 335 -60.25 -42.40 20.73
C THR A 335 -60.37 -41.80 19.32
N ALA A 336 -59.39 -41.00 18.90
CA ALA A 336 -59.39 -40.36 17.59
C ALA A 336 -59.23 -41.35 16.43
N ASP A 337 -58.58 -42.50 16.65
CA ASP A 337 -58.41 -43.54 15.64
C ASP A 337 -59.63 -44.47 15.55
N ALA A 338 -60.25 -44.82 16.68
CA ALA A 338 -61.51 -45.55 16.74
C ALA A 338 -62.65 -44.86 15.97
N LEU A 339 -62.63 -43.52 15.88
CA LEU A 339 -63.58 -42.71 15.11
C LEU A 339 -63.33 -42.68 13.60
N LYS A 340 -62.18 -43.15 13.09
CA LYS A 340 -61.89 -43.19 11.64
C LYS A 340 -62.37 -44.47 10.97
N LEU A 341 -62.59 -45.53 11.74
CA LEU A 341 -63.26 -46.74 11.28
C LEU A 341 -64.76 -46.45 11.21
N ASN A 342 -65.24 -46.05 10.03
CA ASN A 342 -66.61 -45.55 9.81
C ASN A 342 -67.66 -46.67 9.87
N ILE A 343 -67.96 -47.14 11.10
CA ILE A 343 -68.94 -48.18 11.44
C ILE A 343 -70.37 -47.84 10.95
N THR A 344 -70.63 -46.59 10.58
CA THR A 344 -71.93 -46.14 10.06
C THR A 344 -72.30 -46.77 8.71
N ASP A 345 -71.34 -47.12 7.84
CA ASP A 345 -71.64 -47.93 6.64
C ASP A 345 -71.64 -49.42 7.00
N ASN A 346 -72.74 -49.87 7.61
CA ASN A 346 -72.91 -51.22 8.17
C ASN A 346 -73.16 -52.29 7.07
N ARG A 347 -72.56 -52.11 5.89
CA ARG A 347 -72.53 -53.03 4.74
C ARG A 347 -71.32 -53.95 4.90
N VAL A 348 -71.55 -55.15 5.38
CA VAL A 348 -70.47 -56.10 5.65
C VAL A 348 -70.29 -57.03 4.45
N ILE A 349 -69.04 -57.22 3.99
CA ILE A 349 -68.70 -58.38 3.15
C ILE A 349 -68.54 -59.57 4.10
N ARG A 350 -69.48 -60.51 4.04
CA ARG A 350 -69.42 -61.78 4.78
C ARG A 350 -68.96 -62.89 3.85
N GLN A 351 -68.21 -63.84 4.39
CA GLN A 351 -67.83 -65.08 3.70
C GLN A 351 -68.35 -66.27 4.50
N GLY A 352 -68.62 -67.38 3.82
CA GLY A 352 -68.99 -68.65 4.43
C GLY A 352 -69.26 -69.70 3.36
N THR A 353 -69.92 -70.78 3.73
CA THR A 353 -70.38 -71.81 2.80
C THR A 353 -71.90 -71.94 2.86
N GLY A 354 -72.54 -72.10 1.70
CA GLY A 354 -73.97 -72.42 1.58
C GLY A 354 -74.89 -71.27 1.16
N PHE A 355 -76.18 -71.58 1.10
CA PHE A 355 -77.26 -70.66 0.75
C PHE A 355 -77.53 -69.70 1.92
N PRO A 356 -77.40 -68.37 1.77
CA PRO A 356 -77.39 -67.45 2.93
C PRO A 356 -78.78 -67.19 3.54
N ASN A 357 -79.86 -67.33 2.78
CA ASN A 357 -81.21 -67.10 3.29
C ASN A 357 -81.56 -68.14 4.37
N GLY A 358 -81.96 -67.67 5.54
CA GLY A 358 -82.22 -68.50 6.73
C GLY A 358 -80.99 -68.79 7.58
N VAL A 359 -79.78 -68.41 7.14
CA VAL A 359 -78.51 -68.70 7.83
C VAL A 359 -77.76 -67.43 8.23
N VAL A 360 -77.58 -66.48 7.31
CA VAL A 360 -76.62 -65.38 7.45
C VAL A 360 -77.30 -64.07 7.85
N THR A 361 -77.12 -63.59 9.08
CA THR A 361 -77.66 -62.28 9.48
C THR A 361 -76.80 -61.12 8.95
N ALA A 362 -77.41 -60.23 8.16
CA ALA A 362 -76.76 -59.04 7.60
C ALA A 362 -77.76 -57.91 7.26
N ASN A 363 -77.25 -56.68 7.17
CA ASN A 363 -78.04 -55.50 6.80
C ASN A 363 -78.19 -55.37 5.28
N VAL A 364 -79.25 -54.70 4.82
CA VAL A 364 -79.44 -54.38 3.39
C VAL A 364 -78.21 -53.64 2.83
N GLY A 365 -77.77 -54.04 1.64
CA GLY A 365 -76.51 -53.59 1.02
C GLY A 365 -75.27 -54.43 1.39
N SER A 366 -75.38 -55.38 2.34
CA SER A 366 -74.30 -56.33 2.63
C SER A 366 -74.17 -57.38 1.51
N ILE A 367 -72.94 -57.82 1.25
CA ILE A 367 -72.62 -58.89 0.30
C ILE A 367 -72.23 -60.15 1.08
N TYR A 368 -72.71 -61.30 0.65
CA TYR A 368 -72.27 -62.61 1.14
C TYR A 368 -71.64 -63.40 0.00
N ILE A 369 -70.45 -63.95 0.24
CA ILE A 369 -69.70 -64.80 -0.68
C ILE A 369 -69.78 -66.24 -0.19
N ASP A 370 -70.27 -67.14 -1.05
CA ASP A 370 -70.22 -68.59 -0.81
C ASP A 370 -68.92 -69.14 -1.38
N THR A 371 -67.96 -69.44 -0.51
CA THR A 371 -66.64 -69.91 -0.90
C THR A 371 -66.64 -71.34 -1.45
N ALA A 372 -67.74 -72.08 -1.30
CA ALA A 372 -67.91 -73.44 -1.82
C ALA A 372 -68.74 -73.52 -3.10
N PHE A 373 -69.27 -72.39 -3.61
CA PHE A 373 -70.19 -72.35 -4.76
C PHE A 373 -71.38 -73.31 -4.60
N THR A 374 -71.98 -73.35 -3.41
CA THR A 374 -73.07 -74.26 -3.07
C THR A 374 -74.30 -73.89 -3.91
N ASN A 375 -74.74 -74.83 -4.75
CA ASN A 375 -75.74 -74.57 -5.80
C ASN A 375 -75.32 -73.58 -6.90
N GLY A 376 -74.00 -73.44 -7.14
CA GLY A 376 -73.43 -72.64 -8.25
C GLY A 376 -73.48 -71.13 -8.07
N ALA A 377 -73.88 -70.63 -6.90
CA ALA A 377 -73.82 -69.21 -6.56
C ALA A 377 -72.44 -68.85 -6.01
N SER A 378 -71.77 -67.82 -6.54
CA SER A 378 -70.52 -67.29 -5.95
C SER A 378 -70.82 -66.21 -4.92
N SER A 379 -71.78 -65.33 -5.22
CA SER A 379 -72.07 -64.16 -4.39
C SER A 379 -73.55 -63.77 -4.39
N TRP A 380 -73.94 -63.15 -3.28
CA TRP A 380 -75.30 -62.78 -2.93
C TRP A 380 -75.32 -61.37 -2.37
N ILE A 381 -76.37 -60.61 -2.65
CA ILE A 381 -76.58 -59.28 -2.09
C ILE A 381 -77.87 -59.26 -1.27
N LYS A 382 -77.80 -58.76 -0.04
CA LYS A 382 -78.96 -58.51 0.82
C LYS A 382 -79.70 -57.28 0.27
N LYS A 383 -80.77 -57.47 -0.51
CA LYS A 383 -81.55 -56.35 -1.09
C LYS A 383 -82.72 -55.91 -0.22
N SER A 384 -83.25 -56.81 0.62
CA SER A 384 -84.44 -56.56 1.43
C SER A 384 -84.41 -57.33 2.74
N GLY A 385 -85.39 -57.06 3.61
CA GLY A 385 -85.58 -57.78 4.87
C GLY A 385 -84.60 -57.42 6.00
N THR A 386 -85.00 -57.72 7.23
CA THR A 386 -84.12 -57.71 8.42
C THR A 386 -83.50 -59.11 8.62
N GLY A 387 -82.65 -59.30 9.65
CA GLY A 387 -82.14 -60.62 10.02
C GLY A 387 -81.43 -61.37 8.88
N ASN A 388 -81.87 -62.60 8.61
CA ASN A 388 -81.22 -63.57 7.71
C ASN A 388 -82.01 -63.90 6.41
N THR A 389 -83.05 -63.15 6.05
CA THR A 389 -83.86 -63.37 4.82
C THR A 389 -83.78 -62.18 3.87
N GLY A 390 -83.97 -62.37 2.55
CA GLY A 390 -83.89 -61.29 1.56
C GLY A 390 -82.51 -61.10 0.91
N PHE A 391 -81.69 -62.15 0.88
CA PHE A 391 -80.57 -62.23 -0.06
C PHE A 391 -81.07 -62.65 -1.43
N GLU A 392 -80.65 -61.91 -2.45
CA GLU A 392 -80.80 -62.28 -3.85
C GLU A 392 -79.44 -62.65 -4.45
N ILE A 393 -79.46 -63.46 -5.50
CA ILE A 393 -78.25 -63.80 -6.25
C ILE A 393 -77.63 -62.53 -6.83
N LEU A 394 -76.32 -62.37 -6.65
CA LEU A 394 -75.53 -61.32 -7.32
C LEU A 394 -74.80 -61.93 -8.53
N GLU A 395 -74.12 -63.06 -8.31
CA GLU A 395 -73.48 -63.85 -9.35
C GLU A 395 -73.73 -65.35 -9.11
N GLY A 396 -74.17 -66.05 -10.16
CA GLY A 396 -74.43 -67.49 -10.08
C GLY A 396 -74.54 -68.16 -11.45
N ASP A 397 -73.98 -69.37 -11.52
CA ASP A 397 -73.96 -70.28 -12.66
C ASP A 397 -73.98 -71.72 -12.13
N THR A 398 -75.10 -72.42 -12.31
CA THR A 398 -75.28 -73.80 -11.79
C THR A 398 -74.38 -74.84 -12.46
N LYS A 399 -73.66 -74.46 -13.53
CA LYS A 399 -73.07 -75.33 -14.55
C LYS A 399 -74.13 -76.21 -15.22
N TRP A 400 -73.71 -77.00 -16.20
CA TRP A 400 -74.57 -77.99 -16.82
C TRP A 400 -74.84 -79.14 -15.84
N ARG A 401 -76.09 -79.62 -15.85
CA ARG A 401 -76.60 -80.67 -14.98
C ARG A 401 -77.29 -81.74 -15.81
N GLU A 402 -76.86 -83.00 -15.70
CA GLU A 402 -77.54 -84.13 -16.33
C GLU A 402 -78.87 -84.39 -15.63
N ILE A 403 -79.97 -84.16 -16.35
CA ILE A 403 -81.35 -84.43 -15.91
C ILE A 403 -81.99 -85.59 -16.69
N SER A 404 -81.26 -86.18 -17.64
CA SER A 404 -81.57 -87.44 -18.31
C SER A 404 -81.90 -88.56 -17.29
N THR A 405 -81.11 -88.65 -16.22
CA THR A 405 -81.24 -89.63 -15.12
C THR A 405 -82.42 -89.37 -14.17
N LEU A 406 -83.13 -88.24 -14.32
CA LEU A 406 -84.35 -87.95 -13.56
C LEU A 406 -85.63 -88.49 -14.23
N ALA A 407 -85.53 -88.96 -15.49
CA ALA A 407 -86.66 -89.59 -16.17
C ALA A 407 -86.85 -91.04 -15.67
N PRO A 408 -88.10 -91.52 -15.52
CA PRO A 408 -88.38 -92.93 -15.32
C PRO A 408 -87.76 -93.81 -16.41
N VAL A 409 -87.32 -95.02 -16.02
CA VAL A 409 -86.63 -95.96 -16.91
C VAL A 409 -87.49 -96.29 -18.13
N GLY A 410 -86.96 -96.01 -19.33
CA GLY A 410 -87.64 -96.18 -20.61
C GLY A 410 -88.12 -94.86 -21.24
N ASN A 411 -88.44 -93.84 -20.45
CA ASN A 411 -88.91 -92.54 -20.98
C ASN A 411 -87.81 -91.79 -21.75
N ILE A 412 -86.54 -91.94 -21.33
CA ILE A 412 -85.37 -91.63 -22.15
C ILE A 412 -84.62 -92.95 -22.35
N THR A 413 -84.35 -93.31 -23.61
CA THR A 413 -83.72 -94.59 -23.98
C THR A 413 -82.26 -94.41 -24.43
N SER A 414 -81.89 -93.25 -25.00
CA SER A 414 -80.47 -92.90 -25.20
C SER A 414 -80.25 -91.38 -25.24
N GLY A 415 -78.98 -90.98 -25.12
CA GLY A 415 -78.54 -89.58 -25.15
C GLY A 415 -78.62 -88.87 -23.81
N SER A 416 -78.07 -87.65 -23.76
CA SER A 416 -78.12 -86.76 -22.60
C SER A 416 -79.20 -85.71 -22.74
N LEU A 417 -79.71 -85.24 -21.60
CA LEU A 417 -80.60 -84.08 -21.47
C LEU A 417 -80.07 -83.26 -20.29
N GLN A 418 -79.68 -82.02 -20.55
CA GLN A 418 -78.87 -81.21 -19.65
C GLN A 418 -79.49 -79.83 -19.43
N ILE A 419 -79.43 -79.31 -18.20
CA ILE A 419 -79.95 -77.98 -17.85
C ILE A 419 -78.90 -77.14 -17.10
N ARG A 420 -78.95 -75.81 -17.28
CA ARG A 420 -78.05 -74.84 -16.64
C ARG A 420 -78.76 -73.52 -16.42
N ARG A 421 -78.62 -72.90 -15.24
CA ARG A 421 -79.12 -71.55 -14.96
C ARG A 421 -77.94 -70.60 -14.75
N ILE A 422 -78.02 -69.41 -15.36
CA ILE A 422 -77.07 -68.30 -15.21
C ILE A 422 -77.90 -67.04 -14.94
N GLY A 423 -77.81 -66.47 -13.74
CA GLY A 423 -78.69 -65.37 -13.32
C GLY A 423 -80.19 -65.70 -13.44
N SER A 424 -80.92 -64.97 -14.29
CA SER A 424 -82.33 -65.20 -14.64
C SER A 424 -82.53 -66.09 -15.87
N ARG A 425 -81.47 -66.41 -16.64
CA ARG A 425 -81.58 -67.21 -17.86
C ARG A 425 -81.36 -68.69 -17.56
N ILE A 426 -82.24 -69.54 -18.07
CA ILE A 426 -82.06 -70.99 -18.08
C ILE A 426 -81.77 -71.43 -19.50
N PHE A 427 -80.79 -72.32 -19.64
CA PHE A 427 -80.41 -73.02 -20.84
C PHE A 427 -80.71 -74.50 -20.64
N ILE A 428 -81.23 -75.15 -21.66
CA ILE A 428 -81.48 -76.58 -21.68
C ILE A 428 -81.04 -77.12 -23.04
N GLN A 429 -80.35 -78.24 -23.06
CA GLN A 429 -79.81 -78.86 -24.27
C GLN A 429 -79.86 -80.38 -24.19
N ALA A 430 -79.77 -81.05 -25.34
CA ALA A 430 -79.68 -82.51 -25.38
C ALA A 430 -78.77 -82.97 -26.52
N SER A 431 -78.13 -84.13 -26.35
CA SER A 431 -77.21 -84.72 -27.32
C SER A 431 -77.53 -86.18 -27.56
N ASN A 432 -77.74 -86.56 -28.84
CA ASN A 432 -78.16 -87.90 -29.28
C ASN A 432 -79.40 -88.45 -28.54
N LEU A 433 -80.30 -87.54 -28.13
CA LEU A 433 -81.46 -87.83 -27.31
C LEU A 433 -82.51 -88.62 -28.09
N TYR A 434 -82.91 -89.75 -27.52
CA TYR A 434 -83.99 -90.61 -28.00
C TYR A 434 -85.03 -90.87 -26.91
N ILE A 435 -86.27 -90.47 -27.19
CA ILE A 435 -87.46 -90.70 -26.38
C ILE A 435 -88.43 -91.52 -27.24
N PRO A 436 -88.71 -92.79 -26.90
CA PRO A 436 -89.64 -93.62 -27.65
C PRO A 436 -91.08 -93.09 -27.52
N SER A 437 -91.95 -93.46 -28.46
CA SER A 437 -93.39 -93.26 -28.31
C SER A 437 -94.10 -94.54 -27.95
N THR A 438 -95.09 -94.43 -27.06
CA THR A 438 -96.01 -95.51 -26.70
C THR A 438 -97.31 -95.47 -27.52
N SER A 439 -97.57 -94.45 -28.34
CA SER A 439 -98.70 -94.42 -29.28
C SER A 439 -98.51 -93.45 -30.45
N ASN A 440 -99.06 -93.76 -31.62
CA ASN A 440 -99.05 -92.88 -32.80
C ASN A 440 -100.05 -91.69 -32.72
N THR A 441 -100.44 -91.25 -31.51
CA THR A 441 -101.36 -90.12 -31.32
C THR A 441 -100.59 -88.85 -30.94
N PRO A 442 -101.03 -87.65 -31.39
CA PRO A 442 -100.35 -86.38 -31.10
C PRO A 442 -100.63 -85.85 -29.68
N LEU A 443 -100.76 -86.76 -28.70
CA LEU A 443 -100.95 -86.40 -27.30
C LEU A 443 -99.62 -85.93 -26.69
N ILE A 444 -99.72 -84.92 -25.82
CA ILE A 444 -98.59 -84.38 -25.06
C ILE A 444 -98.38 -85.28 -23.84
N ALA A 445 -97.26 -86.00 -23.79
CA ALA A 445 -96.87 -86.86 -22.67
C ALA A 445 -95.75 -86.20 -21.86
N ASP A 446 -95.73 -86.41 -20.54
CA ASP A 446 -94.64 -85.96 -19.66
C ASP A 446 -93.52 -87.01 -19.62
N ILE A 447 -92.28 -86.58 -19.82
CA ILE A 447 -91.10 -87.45 -19.70
C ILE A 447 -90.85 -87.84 -18.23
N GLY A 448 -91.44 -87.12 -17.26
CA GLY A 448 -91.38 -87.42 -15.83
C GLY A 448 -90.19 -86.77 -15.10
N VAL A 449 -89.45 -85.90 -15.79
CA VAL A 449 -88.27 -85.19 -15.24
C VAL A 449 -88.73 -84.07 -14.31
N SER A 450 -88.78 -84.34 -13.00
CA SER A 450 -89.16 -83.34 -12.01
C SER A 450 -88.04 -82.32 -11.77
N LEU A 451 -88.20 -81.10 -12.30
CA LEU A 451 -87.33 -79.96 -11.99
C LEU A 451 -87.89 -79.12 -10.83
N GLY A 452 -86.99 -78.65 -9.95
CA GLY A 452 -87.35 -77.74 -8.85
C GLY A 452 -87.91 -76.39 -9.35
N SER A 453 -88.67 -75.70 -8.49
CA SER A 453 -89.35 -74.44 -8.83
C SER A 453 -88.43 -73.37 -9.42
N SER A 454 -87.19 -73.27 -8.93
CA SER A 454 -86.13 -72.40 -9.43
C SER A 454 -85.73 -72.60 -10.90
N PHE A 455 -86.26 -73.62 -11.59
CA PHE A 455 -86.07 -73.88 -13.02
C PHE A 455 -87.36 -73.72 -13.86
N ARG A 456 -88.46 -73.21 -13.28
CA ARG A 456 -89.70 -72.87 -14.04
C ARG A 456 -89.46 -71.68 -14.96
N PRO A 457 -90.07 -71.65 -16.17
CA PRO A 457 -90.24 -70.42 -16.93
C PRO A 457 -90.97 -69.33 -16.14
N ILE A 458 -90.89 -68.08 -16.60
CA ILE A 458 -91.85 -67.02 -16.21
C ILE A 458 -93.28 -67.48 -16.56
N GLU A 459 -94.24 -67.12 -15.71
CA GLU A 459 -95.65 -67.48 -15.88
C GLU A 459 -96.19 -67.08 -17.27
N ASN A 460 -97.01 -67.94 -17.86
CA ASN A 460 -97.52 -67.86 -19.24
C ASN A 460 -96.48 -68.02 -20.37
N ASN A 461 -95.19 -68.21 -20.07
CA ASN A 461 -94.17 -68.56 -21.07
C ASN A 461 -93.90 -70.08 -21.08
N SER A 462 -93.74 -70.67 -22.26
CA SER A 462 -93.34 -72.07 -22.42
C SER A 462 -92.27 -72.17 -23.51
N ALA A 463 -91.16 -72.85 -23.22
CA ALA A 463 -90.11 -73.03 -24.20
C ALA A 463 -90.45 -74.23 -25.08
N ILE A 464 -91.09 -73.95 -26.21
CA ILE A 464 -91.52 -74.91 -27.22
C ILE A 464 -90.41 -75.11 -28.24
N ILE A 465 -90.10 -76.37 -28.58
CA ILE A 465 -89.04 -76.74 -29.52
C ILE A 465 -89.58 -77.77 -30.51
N SER A 466 -89.58 -77.42 -31.80
CA SER A 466 -89.94 -78.36 -32.87
C SER A 466 -88.81 -79.36 -33.10
N ALA A 467 -89.05 -80.62 -32.77
CA ALA A 467 -88.22 -81.74 -33.19
C ALA A 467 -88.59 -82.17 -34.62
N SER A 468 -87.68 -82.89 -35.28
CA SER A 468 -87.70 -83.19 -36.72
C SER A 468 -89.05 -83.68 -37.26
N VAL A 469 -89.45 -83.15 -38.43
CA VAL A 469 -90.58 -83.63 -39.25
C VAL A 469 -90.27 -84.97 -39.94
N ALA A 470 -90.10 -86.02 -39.15
CA ALA A 470 -90.21 -87.39 -39.64
C ALA A 470 -91.69 -87.66 -39.97
N SER A 471 -91.98 -88.05 -41.22
CA SER A 471 -93.34 -88.31 -41.73
C SER A 471 -94.32 -87.12 -41.69
N GLY A 472 -93.83 -85.87 -41.74
CA GLY A 472 -94.66 -84.68 -41.96
C GLY A 472 -95.44 -84.17 -40.75
N VAL A 473 -95.31 -84.79 -39.57
CA VAL A 473 -95.90 -84.30 -38.31
C VAL A 473 -94.85 -83.49 -37.55
N THR A 474 -95.21 -82.28 -37.11
CA THR A 474 -94.37 -81.50 -36.19
C THR A 474 -94.39 -82.16 -34.81
N LYS A 475 -93.35 -82.92 -34.49
CA LYS A 475 -93.11 -83.43 -33.14
C LYS A 475 -92.52 -82.30 -32.28
N MET A 476 -92.91 -82.21 -31.01
CA MET A 476 -92.55 -81.08 -30.15
C MET A 476 -91.97 -81.61 -28.85
N LEU A 477 -90.84 -81.05 -28.43
CA LEU A 477 -90.32 -81.17 -27.07
C LEU A 477 -90.50 -79.80 -26.42
N SER A 478 -91.17 -79.74 -25.27
CA SER A 478 -91.49 -78.46 -24.63
C SER A 478 -91.32 -78.50 -23.12
N ILE A 479 -91.04 -77.36 -22.52
CA ILE A 479 -91.16 -77.17 -21.08
C ILE A 479 -92.22 -76.11 -20.81
N ALA A 480 -93.28 -76.54 -20.13
CA ALA A 480 -94.46 -75.74 -19.82
C ALA A 480 -94.57 -75.48 -18.30
N PRO A 481 -95.16 -74.35 -17.88
CA PRO A 481 -95.42 -74.06 -16.47
C PRO A 481 -96.64 -74.85 -15.97
N LEU A 482 -96.53 -76.18 -15.93
CA LEU A 482 -97.54 -77.05 -15.33
C LEU A 482 -97.58 -76.81 -13.80
N SER A 483 -98.80 -76.74 -13.26
CA SER A 483 -99.09 -76.01 -12.01
C SER A 483 -98.48 -76.60 -10.73
N THR A 484 -97.98 -77.84 -10.75
CA THR A 484 -97.35 -78.48 -9.59
C THR A 484 -95.99 -79.12 -9.91
N THR A 485 -95.80 -79.76 -11.08
CA THR A 485 -94.54 -80.41 -11.49
C THR A 485 -94.03 -79.82 -12.81
N ASN A 486 -92.71 -79.63 -12.96
CA ASN A 486 -92.11 -79.16 -14.21
C ASN A 486 -92.01 -80.29 -15.25
N GLY A 487 -93.15 -80.71 -15.80
CA GLY A 487 -93.14 -81.68 -16.89
C GLY A 487 -92.38 -81.14 -18.11
N ILE A 488 -91.27 -81.78 -18.44
CA ILE A 488 -90.68 -81.66 -19.78
C ILE A 488 -91.48 -82.62 -20.64
N THR A 489 -92.29 -82.08 -21.55
CA THR A 489 -93.27 -82.86 -22.29
C THR A 489 -92.87 -83.05 -23.75
N HIS A 490 -93.32 -84.16 -24.34
CA HIS A 490 -93.09 -84.49 -25.74
C HIS A 490 -94.39 -84.87 -26.46
N SER A 491 -94.47 -84.61 -27.77
CA SER A 491 -95.49 -85.15 -28.66
C SER A 491 -94.88 -86.17 -29.62
N GLY A 492 -95.19 -87.45 -29.39
CA GLY A 492 -94.62 -88.56 -30.14
C GLY A 492 -93.12 -88.82 -29.87
N GLU A 493 -92.53 -89.70 -30.68
CA GLU A 493 -91.15 -90.19 -30.54
C GLU A 493 -90.13 -89.10 -30.93
N ILE A 494 -89.27 -88.69 -30.01
CA ILE A 494 -88.24 -87.66 -30.26
C ILE A 494 -86.91 -88.35 -30.56
N SER A 495 -86.26 -87.99 -31.66
CA SER A 495 -84.90 -88.40 -32.01
C SER A 495 -84.12 -87.19 -32.50
N THR A 496 -83.02 -86.84 -31.83
CA THR A 496 -82.26 -85.60 -32.11
C THR A 496 -80.76 -85.80 -31.91
N ARG A 497 -79.92 -85.33 -32.86
CA ARG A 497 -78.45 -85.38 -32.72
C ARG A 497 -77.94 -84.36 -31.70
N TYR A 498 -78.44 -83.12 -31.78
CA TYR A 498 -78.19 -82.06 -30.82
C TYR A 498 -79.34 -81.06 -30.89
N TRP A 499 -79.76 -80.54 -29.73
CA TRP A 499 -80.62 -79.35 -29.67
C TRP A 499 -80.25 -78.51 -28.43
N ALA A 500 -80.49 -77.21 -28.49
CA ALA A 500 -80.42 -76.31 -27.34
C ALA A 500 -81.49 -75.22 -27.41
N ALA A 501 -82.01 -74.81 -26.27
CA ALA A 501 -82.94 -73.68 -26.11
C ALA A 501 -82.65 -72.92 -24.81
N SER A 502 -83.24 -71.73 -24.68
CA SER A 502 -83.17 -70.97 -23.43
C SER A 502 -84.44 -70.19 -23.18
N TYR A 503 -84.76 -69.99 -21.90
CA TYR A 503 -85.93 -69.27 -21.41
C TYR A 503 -85.59 -68.53 -20.12
N ASP A 504 -86.35 -67.48 -19.81
CA ASP A 504 -86.15 -66.68 -18.60
C ASP A 504 -86.96 -67.24 -17.43
N THR A 505 -86.45 -67.04 -16.21
CA THR A 505 -87.15 -67.33 -14.95
C THR A 505 -87.12 -66.12 -14.02
N ALA A 506 -88.26 -65.86 -13.38
CA ALA A 506 -88.39 -64.92 -12.27
C ALA A 506 -88.25 -65.61 -10.89
N GLN A 507 -88.02 -66.93 -10.87
CA GLN A 507 -88.03 -67.71 -9.63
C GLN A 507 -86.72 -67.53 -8.83
N PRO A 508 -86.75 -67.63 -7.49
CA PRO A 508 -85.55 -67.59 -6.65
C PRO A 508 -84.45 -68.56 -7.10
N TRP A 509 -83.19 -68.23 -6.83
CA TRP A 509 -82.06 -69.11 -7.13
C TRP A 509 -82.20 -70.46 -6.40
N PRO A 510 -81.82 -71.61 -7.01
CA PRO A 510 -81.95 -72.91 -6.38
C PRO A 510 -81.23 -73.03 -5.03
N SER A 511 -81.94 -73.57 -4.03
CA SER A 511 -81.37 -74.08 -2.77
C SER A 511 -80.87 -75.53 -2.89
N THR A 512 -81.21 -76.23 -3.98
CA THR A 512 -80.67 -77.53 -4.40
C THR A 512 -80.61 -77.59 -5.94
N LEU A 513 -79.58 -78.24 -6.50
CA LEU A 513 -79.47 -78.43 -7.96
C LEU A 513 -80.18 -79.71 -8.42
N PRO A 514 -80.89 -79.70 -9.57
CA PRO A 514 -81.40 -80.90 -10.20
C PRO A 514 -80.25 -81.74 -10.77
N GLY A 515 -80.49 -83.05 -10.88
CA GLY A 515 -79.62 -83.97 -11.62
C GLY A 515 -78.22 -84.13 -11.03
N THR A 516 -77.33 -84.80 -11.76
CA THR A 516 -75.88 -84.83 -11.47
C THR A 516 -75.17 -83.66 -12.15
N ALA A 517 -73.88 -83.45 -11.87
CA ALA A 517 -73.06 -82.62 -12.75
C ALA A 517 -72.95 -83.29 -14.14
N ALA A 518 -72.80 -82.48 -15.18
CA ALA A 518 -72.60 -82.91 -16.56
C ALA A 518 -71.17 -82.58 -17.04
#